data_AF-Q9CZL5-F1
#
_entry.id   AF-Q9CZL5-F1
#
_cell.length_a   1.000
_cell.length_b   1.000
_cell.length_c   1.000
_cell.angle_alpha   90.00
_cell.angle_beta   90.00
_cell.angle_gamma   90.00
#
_symmetry.space_group_name_H-M   'P 1'
#
loop_
_entity.id
_entity.type
_entity.pdbx_description
1 polymer ?
#
loop_
_entity_poly.entity_id
_entity_poly.type
_entity_poly.pdbx_seq_one_letter_code
_entity_poly.pdbx_strand_id
1 'polypeptide(L)'
;MVAAAAVAVAAVGARSAGRWLAALRSPGASRAAMSSDAQWLTAEERDQLIPGLKAAGWSELSERDAIYKEFSFKNFNQAFGFMSRVALQAEKMNHHPEWFNVYNKVQITLTSHDCGGLTKRDVKLAQFIEKAAASL
;
A
#
# COMPACT_ATOMS: atom_id res chain seq x y z
N MET A 1 51.89 46.02 -7.43
CA MET A 1 51.71 46.59 -8.78
C MET A 1 51.85 45.47 -9.82
N VAL A 2 50.73 45.14 -10.48
CA VAL A 2 50.54 44.74 -11.90
C VAL A 2 51.63 43.85 -12.55
N ALA A 3 51.41 42.53 -12.69
CA ALA A 3 50.94 41.79 -13.89
C ALA A 3 52.07 41.48 -14.91
N ALA A 4 52.08 40.42 -15.73
CA ALA A 4 51.07 39.46 -16.15
C ALA A 4 51.73 38.15 -16.60
N ALA A 5 50.96 37.06 -16.58
CA ALA A 5 51.30 35.73 -17.08
C ALA A 5 50.97 35.57 -18.57
N ALA A 6 51.70 34.69 -19.27
CA ALA A 6 51.23 34.01 -20.47
C ALA A 6 51.75 32.57 -20.47
N VAL A 7 50.82 31.62 -20.29
CA VAL A 7 51.03 30.17 -20.36
C VAL A 7 50.72 29.71 -21.79
N ALA A 8 51.64 28.95 -22.38
CA ALA A 8 51.46 28.31 -23.66
C ALA A 8 50.56 27.07 -23.52
N VAL A 9 49.54 26.95 -24.37
CA VAL A 9 48.77 25.70 -24.55
C VAL A 9 48.84 25.31 -26.01
N ALA A 10 49.31 24.09 -26.26
CA ALA A 10 49.53 23.52 -27.57
C ALA A 10 48.28 22.79 -28.11
N ALA A 11 48.07 23.00 -29.41
CA ALA A 11 47.49 22.11 -30.43
C ALA A 11 46.25 21.26 -30.11
N VAL A 12 45.12 21.66 -30.72
CA VAL A 12 43.92 20.81 -30.92
C VAL A 12 44.09 20.01 -32.21
N GLY A 13 44.17 18.68 -32.08
CA GLY A 13 44.26 17.72 -33.17
C GLY A 13 42.94 17.03 -33.49
N ALA A 14 42.58 17.08 -34.78
CA ALA A 14 41.85 16.14 -35.63
C ALA A 14 40.61 15.36 -35.13
N ARG A 15 39.59 15.46 -35.99
CA ARG A 15 38.28 14.79 -36.03
C ARG A 15 38.39 13.27 -36.16
N SER A 16 37.48 12.54 -35.52
CA SER A 16 37.02 11.23 -35.99
C SER A 16 35.50 11.12 -35.87
N ALA A 17 34.83 10.99 -37.00
CA ALA A 17 33.44 10.57 -37.11
C ALA A 17 33.34 9.07 -36.81
N GLY A 18 32.40 8.64 -35.98
CA GLY A 18 32.26 7.22 -35.66
C GLY A 18 31.01 6.87 -34.86
N ARG A 19 30.02 6.33 -35.58
CA ARG A 19 28.95 5.41 -35.13
C ARG A 19 27.94 5.91 -34.09
N TRP A 20 26.81 6.34 -34.62
CA TRP A 20 25.49 6.21 -34.02
C TRP A 20 25.21 4.74 -33.69
N LEU A 21 25.20 4.38 -32.41
CA LEU A 21 24.54 3.16 -31.94
C LEU A 21 23.10 3.54 -31.63
N ALA A 22 22.21 3.20 -32.57
CA ALA A 22 20.78 3.17 -32.31
C ALA A 22 20.55 2.15 -31.19
N ALA A 23 20.17 2.65 -30.01
CA ALA A 23 19.65 1.82 -28.95
C ALA A 23 18.39 1.12 -29.48
N LEU A 24 18.50 -0.19 -29.66
CA LEU A 24 17.36 -1.06 -29.92
C LEU A 24 16.37 -0.85 -28.76
N ARG A 25 15.27 -0.16 -29.07
CA ARG A 25 14.06 -0.18 -28.26
C ARG A 25 13.58 -1.62 -28.20
N SER A 26 13.72 -2.25 -27.03
CA SER A 26 13.05 -3.50 -26.74
C SER A 26 11.54 -3.32 -26.95
N PRO A 27 10.88 -4.20 -27.74
CA PRO A 27 9.43 -4.17 -27.86
C PRO A 27 8.82 -4.68 -26.56
N GLY A 28 7.93 -3.88 -25.98
CA GLY A 28 6.97 -4.32 -24.97
C GLY A 28 7.59 -4.69 -23.62
N ALA A 29 7.79 -3.69 -22.77
CA ALA A 29 7.65 -3.92 -21.34
C ALA A 29 6.27 -4.57 -21.14
N SER A 30 6.25 -5.81 -20.66
CA SER A 30 5.00 -6.46 -20.29
C SER A 30 4.28 -5.53 -19.32
N ARG A 31 2.96 -5.42 -19.48
CA ARG A 31 2.11 -4.86 -18.44
C ARG A 31 2.37 -5.75 -17.23
N ALA A 32 3.24 -5.31 -16.32
CA ALA A 32 3.59 -6.05 -15.13
C ALA A 32 2.27 -6.49 -14.52
N ALA A 33 2.09 -7.80 -14.35
CA ALA A 33 0.89 -8.35 -13.76
C ALA A 33 0.76 -7.72 -12.37
N MET A 34 -0.08 -6.69 -12.25
CA MET A 34 -0.45 -6.12 -10.96
C MET A 34 -0.92 -7.30 -10.11
N SER A 35 -0.35 -7.42 -8.91
CA SER A 35 -0.68 -8.50 -7.98
C SER A 35 -2.20 -8.66 -7.94
N SER A 36 -2.70 -9.89 -8.07
CA SER A 36 -4.13 -10.17 -8.04
C SER A 36 -4.79 -9.73 -6.73
N ASP A 37 -3.99 -9.44 -5.71
CA ASP A 37 -4.46 -8.88 -4.44
C ASP A 37 -4.75 -7.38 -4.48
N ALA A 38 -4.32 -6.65 -5.51
CA ALA A 38 -4.52 -5.21 -5.64
C ALA A 38 -5.71 -4.82 -6.55
N GLN A 39 -6.33 -5.80 -7.20
CA GLN A 39 -7.53 -5.59 -7.99
C GLN A 39 -8.77 -5.63 -7.11
N TRP A 40 -9.83 -4.93 -7.53
CA TRP A 40 -11.13 -5.04 -6.87
C TRP A 40 -11.56 -6.50 -6.78
N LEU A 41 -12.17 -6.87 -5.66
CA LEU A 41 -12.79 -8.18 -5.51
C LEU A 41 -13.83 -8.38 -6.62
N THR A 42 -13.74 -9.51 -7.32
CA THR A 42 -14.80 -9.92 -8.24
C THR A 42 -16.09 -10.22 -7.48
N ALA A 43 -17.21 -10.35 -8.20
CA ALA A 43 -18.47 -10.74 -7.57
C ALA A 43 -18.35 -12.09 -6.86
N GLU A 44 -17.69 -13.06 -7.50
CA GLU A 44 -17.45 -14.39 -6.93
C GLU A 44 -16.55 -14.32 -5.68
N GLU A 45 -15.52 -13.48 -5.71
CA GLU A 45 -14.64 -13.29 -4.54
C GLU A 45 -15.37 -12.61 -3.38
N ARG A 46 -16.25 -11.63 -3.66
CA ARG A 46 -17.10 -11.01 -2.64
C ARG A 46 -18.05 -12.02 -2.01
N ASP A 47 -18.72 -12.82 -2.83
CA ASP A 47 -19.66 -13.85 -2.38
C ASP A 47 -18.98 -14.91 -1.50
N GLN A 48 -17.70 -15.19 -1.73
CA GLN A 48 -16.93 -16.13 -0.92
C GLN A 48 -16.35 -15.53 0.36
N LEU A 49 -15.84 -14.30 0.30
CA LEU A 49 -15.01 -13.72 1.37
C LEU A 49 -15.79 -12.83 2.34
N ILE A 50 -16.75 -12.05 1.83
CA ILE A 50 -17.48 -11.04 2.63
C ILE A 50 -18.44 -11.68 3.65
N PRO A 51 -19.16 -12.78 3.36
CA PRO A 51 -20.06 -13.37 4.36
C PRO A 51 -19.37 -13.77 5.66
N GLY A 52 -18.13 -14.26 5.60
CA GLY A 52 -17.35 -14.58 6.80
C GLY A 52 -17.00 -13.34 7.63
N LEU A 53 -16.67 -12.22 6.98
CA LEU A 53 -16.44 -10.95 7.66
C LEU A 53 -17.74 -10.39 8.25
N LYS A 54 -18.86 -10.50 7.53
CA LYS A 54 -20.19 -10.11 8.05
C LYS A 54 -20.59 -10.92 9.27
N ALA A 55 -20.36 -12.23 9.27
CA ALA A 55 -20.60 -13.09 10.43
C ALA A 55 -19.73 -12.69 11.63
N ALA A 56 -18.53 -12.14 11.38
CA ALA A 56 -17.67 -11.57 12.41
C ALA A 56 -18.07 -10.13 12.83
N GLY A 57 -19.13 -9.55 12.27
CA GLY A 57 -19.63 -8.22 12.63
C GLY A 57 -19.08 -7.06 11.81
N TRP A 58 -18.41 -7.32 10.69
CA TRP A 58 -18.09 -6.28 9.71
C TRP A 58 -19.31 -5.91 8.87
N SER A 59 -19.43 -4.65 8.48
CA SER A 59 -20.46 -4.15 7.56
C SER A 59 -19.84 -3.51 6.33
N GLU A 60 -20.49 -3.60 5.18
CA GLU A 60 -20.14 -2.79 4.01
C GLU A 60 -20.71 -1.38 4.19
N LEU A 61 -19.92 -0.35 3.88
CA LEU A 61 -20.39 1.05 3.88
C LEU A 61 -21.26 1.30 2.63
N SER A 62 -22.23 2.22 2.73
CA SER A 62 -23.18 2.47 1.62
C SER A 62 -22.66 3.51 0.64
N GLU A 63 -21.81 4.42 1.11
CA GLU A 63 -21.28 5.56 0.37
C GLU A 63 -19.93 5.30 -0.31
N ARG A 64 -19.23 4.24 0.09
CA ARG A 64 -17.90 3.86 -0.41
C ARG A 64 -17.76 2.34 -0.45
N ASP A 65 -16.98 1.84 -1.41
CA ASP A 65 -16.61 0.43 -1.47
C ASP A 65 -15.55 0.10 -0.41
N ALA A 66 -16.02 -0.14 0.80
CA ALA A 66 -15.23 -0.33 2.00
C ALA A 66 -15.98 -1.20 3.02
N ILE A 67 -15.24 -1.85 3.91
CA ILE A 67 -15.80 -2.53 5.09
C ILE A 67 -15.46 -1.78 6.37
N TYR A 68 -16.37 -1.86 7.34
CA TYR A 68 -16.29 -1.16 8.61
C TYR A 68 -16.59 -2.09 9.79
N LYS A 69 -15.91 -1.89 10.92
CA LYS A 69 -16.26 -2.50 12.21
C LYS A 69 -15.79 -1.63 13.38
N GLU A 70 -16.60 -1.57 14.44
CA GLU A 70 -16.18 -1.04 15.74
C GLU A 70 -15.78 -2.17 16.70
N PHE A 71 -14.59 -2.06 17.30
CA PHE A 71 -14.09 -2.94 18.35
C PHE A 71 -14.21 -2.25 19.71
N SER A 72 -14.55 -3.02 20.74
CA SER A 72 -14.68 -2.55 22.12
C SER A 72 -13.82 -3.40 23.06
N PHE A 73 -12.88 -2.78 23.75
CA PHE A 73 -11.96 -3.43 24.67
C PHE A 73 -12.28 -3.07 26.13
N LYS A 74 -11.56 -3.66 27.09
CA LYS A 74 -11.74 -3.33 28.51
C LYS A 74 -11.30 -1.90 28.85
N ASN A 75 -10.23 -1.43 28.23
CA ASN A 75 -9.61 -0.13 28.49
C ASN A 75 -8.70 0.30 27.33
N PHE A 76 -8.12 1.49 27.45
CA PHE A 76 -7.19 2.03 26.45
C PHE A 76 -5.92 1.19 26.27
N ASN A 77 -5.37 0.59 27.34
CA ASN A 77 -4.15 -0.20 27.23
C ASN A 77 -4.34 -1.43 26.32
N GLN A 78 -5.46 -2.15 26.48
CA GLN A 78 -5.83 -3.24 25.58
C GLN A 78 -6.07 -2.74 24.15
N ALA A 79 -6.84 -1.65 23.99
CA ALA A 79 -7.13 -1.08 22.67
C ALA A 79 -5.86 -0.69 21.91
N PHE A 80 -4.93 0.00 22.57
CA PHE A 80 -3.69 0.43 21.93
C PHE A 80 -2.70 -0.73 21.69
N GLY A 81 -2.71 -1.76 22.55
CA GLY A 81 -1.99 -3.02 22.32
C GLY A 81 -2.51 -3.77 21.09
N PHE A 82 -3.83 -3.85 20.92
CA PHE A 82 -4.47 -4.33 19.69
C PHE A 82 -4.04 -3.51 18.47
N MET A 83 -4.16 -2.18 18.53
CA MET A 83 -3.79 -1.27 17.44
C MET A 83 -2.32 -1.44 17.05
N SER A 84 -1.41 -1.62 18.01
CA SER A 84 0.01 -1.83 17.77
C SER A 84 0.27 -3.11 16.95
N ARG A 85 -0.46 -4.20 17.23
CA ARG A 85 -0.36 -5.44 16.45
C ARG A 85 -0.87 -5.25 15.02
N VAL A 86 -1.99 -4.52 14.86
CA VAL A 86 -2.54 -4.19 13.55
C VAL A 86 -1.57 -3.31 12.75
N ALA A 87 -0.93 -2.32 13.39
CA ALA A 87 0.06 -1.47 12.75
C ALA A 87 1.29 -2.26 12.23
N LEU A 88 1.81 -3.21 13.02
CA LEU A 88 2.90 -4.09 12.57
C LEU A 88 2.51 -4.93 11.35
N GLN A 89 1.28 -5.46 11.33
CA GLN A 89 0.80 -6.21 10.18
C GLN A 89 0.54 -5.32 8.96
N ALA A 90 0.03 -4.11 9.16
CA ALA A 90 -0.19 -3.13 8.11
C ALA A 90 1.12 -2.78 7.39
N GLU A 91 2.20 -2.53 8.14
CA GLU A 91 3.54 -2.29 7.58
C GLU A 91 4.05 -3.51 6.80
N LYS A 92 3.88 -4.72 7.34
CA LYS A 92 4.27 -5.95 6.64
C LYS A 92 3.53 -6.15 5.31
N MET A 93 2.27 -5.74 5.26
CA MET A 93 1.41 -5.86 4.07
C MET A 93 1.51 -4.66 3.12
N ASN A 94 2.13 -3.56 3.55
CA ASN A 94 2.00 -2.25 2.93
C ASN A 94 0.53 -1.91 2.61
N HIS A 95 -0.34 -2.11 3.61
CA HIS A 95 -1.78 -1.87 3.49
C HIS A 95 -2.32 -1.39 4.84
N HIS A 96 -2.79 -0.15 4.89
CA HIS A 96 -3.06 0.57 6.14
C HIS A 96 -4.57 0.77 6.36
N PRO A 97 -5.06 0.66 7.60
CA PRO A 97 -6.45 0.97 7.92
C PRO A 97 -6.71 2.48 7.97
N GLU A 98 -7.95 2.88 7.69
CA GLU A 98 -8.51 4.13 8.20
C GLU A 98 -9.09 3.81 9.60
N TRP A 99 -8.70 4.54 10.65
CA TRP A 99 -9.22 4.26 11.99
C TRP A 99 -9.44 5.50 12.87
N PHE A 100 -10.32 5.34 13.86
CA PHE A 100 -10.60 6.30 14.91
C PHE A 100 -10.61 5.58 16.26
N ASN A 101 -9.94 6.17 17.26
CA ASN A 101 -9.89 5.60 18.61
C ASN A 101 -10.27 6.63 19.65
N VAL A 102 -11.16 6.22 20.57
CA VAL A 102 -11.47 6.95 21.81
C VAL A 102 -11.48 5.93 22.94
N TYR A 103 -10.49 6.04 23.83
CA TYR A 103 -10.32 5.15 24.98
C TYR A 103 -10.34 3.67 24.57
N ASN A 104 -11.40 2.94 24.91
CA ASN A 104 -11.52 1.50 24.67
C ASN A 104 -12.23 1.14 23.35
N LYS A 105 -12.64 2.14 22.54
CA LYS A 105 -13.31 1.94 21.26
C LYS A 105 -12.35 2.18 20.11
N VAL A 106 -12.30 1.26 19.15
CA VAL A 106 -11.51 1.41 17.92
C VAL A 106 -12.43 1.14 16.73
N GLN A 107 -12.71 2.18 15.96
CA GLN A 107 -13.49 2.12 14.75
C GLN A 107 -12.52 1.96 13.57
N ILE A 108 -12.73 0.96 12.73
CA ILE A 108 -11.83 0.64 11.61
C ILE A 108 -12.64 0.57 10.32
N THR A 109 -12.19 1.31 9.31
CA THR A 109 -12.62 1.20 7.92
C THR A 109 -11.46 0.68 7.07
N LEU A 110 -11.72 -0.31 6.22
CA LEU A 110 -10.76 -0.87 5.28
C LEU A 110 -11.24 -0.71 3.84
N THR A 111 -10.37 -0.14 3.01
CA THR A 111 -10.50 -0.03 1.56
C THR A 111 -9.11 0.19 0.97
N SER A 112 -8.93 -0.15 -0.31
CA SER A 112 -7.67 0.07 -1.00
C SER A 112 -7.71 1.38 -1.78
N HIS A 113 -7.00 2.41 -1.26
CA HIS A 113 -7.00 3.77 -1.80
C HIS A 113 -6.45 3.89 -3.22
N ASP A 114 -5.49 3.05 -3.58
CA ASP A 114 -4.82 3.04 -4.90
C ASP A 114 -5.77 2.65 -6.04
N CYS A 115 -6.78 1.81 -5.75
CA CYS A 115 -7.83 1.46 -6.70
C CYS A 115 -9.22 2.01 -6.32
N GLY A 116 -9.38 2.64 -5.15
CA GLY A 116 -10.66 3.19 -4.68
C GLY A 116 -11.73 2.15 -4.38
N GLY A 117 -11.37 0.97 -3.88
CA GLY A 117 -12.33 -0.10 -3.59
C GLY A 117 -11.76 -1.28 -2.80
N LEU A 118 -12.60 -2.27 -2.52
CA LEU A 118 -12.23 -3.46 -1.74
C LEU A 118 -11.38 -4.42 -2.56
N THR A 119 -10.28 -4.86 -1.98
CA THR A 119 -9.37 -5.85 -2.57
C THR A 119 -9.11 -7.00 -1.58
N LYS A 120 -8.32 -7.99 -2.00
CA LYS A 120 -7.89 -9.08 -1.10
C LYS A 120 -7.01 -8.59 0.04
N ARG A 121 -6.32 -7.46 -0.11
CA ARG A 121 -5.53 -6.86 1.00
C ARG A 121 -6.43 -6.46 2.16
N ASP A 122 -7.57 -5.85 1.86
CA ASP A 122 -8.58 -5.47 2.85
C ASP A 122 -9.10 -6.69 3.60
N VAL A 123 -9.47 -7.75 2.87
CA VAL A 123 -9.93 -9.01 3.46
C VAL A 123 -8.85 -9.65 4.33
N LYS A 124 -7.60 -9.74 3.85
CA LYS A 124 -6.48 -10.33 4.61
C LYS A 124 -6.20 -9.54 5.89
N LEU A 125 -6.25 -8.21 5.83
CA LEU A 125 -6.04 -7.37 7.00
C LEU A 125 -7.21 -7.50 7.99
N ALA A 126 -8.46 -7.52 7.52
CA ALA A 126 -9.64 -7.76 8.35
C ALA A 126 -9.55 -9.11 9.09
N GLN A 127 -9.15 -10.18 8.41
CA GLN A 127 -8.95 -11.50 9.03
C GLN A 127 -7.83 -11.49 10.08
N PHE A 128 -6.75 -10.75 9.85
CA PHE A 128 -5.71 -10.58 10.86
C PHE A 128 -6.24 -9.78 12.07
N ILE A 129 -6.98 -8.70 11.82
CA ILE A 129 -7.60 -7.87 12.85
C ILE A 129 -8.48 -8.72 13.77
N GLU A 130 -9.32 -9.61 13.22
CA GLU A 130 -10.13 -10.53 14.02
C GLU A 130 -9.27 -11.41 14.93
N LYS A 131 -8.18 -12.00 14.41
CA LYS A 131 -7.24 -12.80 15.22
C LYS A 131 -6.56 -11.97 16.31
N ALA A 132 -6.21 -10.73 16.01
CA ALA A 132 -5.59 -9.81 16.97
C ALA A 132 -6.57 -9.40 18.07
N ALA A 133 -7.84 -9.15 17.73
CA ALA A 133 -8.89 -8.79 18.68
C ALA A 133 -9.28 -9.96 19.60
N ALA A 134 -9.35 -11.19 19.06
CA ALA A 134 -9.77 -12.38 19.83
C ALA A 134 -8.73 -12.90 20.85
N SER A 135 -7.52 -12.32 20.86
CA SER A 135 -6.42 -12.75 21.75
C SER A 135 -6.15 -11.75 22.89
N LEU A 136 -7.14 -10.93 23.25
CA LEU A 136 -7.10 -9.91 24.32
C LEU A 136 -8.34 -9.98 25.20
#